data_AF-A0A2V8PU12-F1
#
_entry.id   AF-A0A2V8PU12-F1
#
_cell.length_a   1.000
_cell.length_b   1.000
_cell.length_c   1.000
_cell.angle_alpha   90.00
_cell.angle_beta   90.00
_cell.angle_gamma   90.00
#
_symmetry.space_group_name_H-M   'P 1'
#
loop_
_entity.id
_entity.type
_entity.pdbx_description
1 polymer ?
#
loop_
_entity_poly.entity_id
_entity_poly.type
_entity_poly.pdbx_seq_one_letter_code
_entity_poly.pdbx_strand_id
1 'polypeptide(L)'
;MTIGATAVSARNIISGNELGISLGGLSTRFTIQGNYIGTDITGNVALANTFGGIVLGTNDATIGGNVISGNDLFGIQFGDPSLFGTTFRGNLIQGNFIGTKADGVSALGNRGYGIDLLDGASNSVGGTTAGAGNTIAFNTQAAVTGGETGNAILGNSIFSNGGLGIDLGGVIANDDCDGDRGSNNKQNFPVITSVLANSTTTSIQGTLNSTANTQFRIEFFANSACDPSGNGEGQTFLGFTNATTDASCNASFSFAVPNASVTGPMITATATDPNNNTSEFSACASLADLSATMQFSAASYTVGEGDKRVDVTITRSPNSNAAASVSFATSDLAGLQSCNTVNGVASSRCDYEARFATVRFAPGETSKTVSIFIIDDSYLEGPETFTVNLGNPLGATLGTPTIATVAITDNDLSNGPSLIAAPGVFVRAHYLDFINREPDQSGLDFWTKEITSCGSDQACVQLRRINLSAAFYLSIEFQQTGYLVERIYKTAFGEASGVSTSGSTHVLIVPFVRLNDFLLDTQQIGAGIIIGQTGWETALENNKRAFTLDFVQRPSFQTRFPTSI
;
A
#
# COMPACT_ATOMS: atom_id res chain seq x y z
N MET A 1 17.00 37.10 33.21
CA MET A 1 18.44 36.73 33.31
C MET A 1 18.70 35.59 32.34
N THR A 2 19.90 35.47 31.77
CA THR A 2 20.19 34.45 30.74
C THR A 2 21.32 33.52 31.17
N ILE A 3 21.12 32.20 31.00
CA ILE A 3 22.08 31.13 31.24
C ILE A 3 22.36 30.46 29.89
N GLY A 4 23.57 30.69 29.36
CA GLY A 4 24.02 30.21 28.05
C GLY A 4 23.58 31.08 26.87
N ALA A 5 23.98 30.69 25.65
CA ALA A 5 23.51 31.30 24.41
C ALA A 5 23.46 30.28 23.26
N THR A 6 22.83 30.65 22.15
CA THR A 6 22.75 29.82 20.93
C THR A 6 24.10 29.55 20.27
N ALA A 7 25.12 30.36 20.56
CA ALA A 7 26.49 30.13 20.10
C ALA A 7 27.17 29.02 20.93
N VAL A 8 27.78 28.04 20.26
CA VAL A 8 28.47 26.89 20.91
C VAL A 8 29.56 27.33 21.90
N SER A 9 30.22 28.48 21.66
CA SER A 9 31.23 29.05 22.56
C SER A 9 30.67 29.60 23.88
N ALA A 10 29.35 29.71 24.03
CA ALA A 10 28.65 30.16 25.22
C ALA A 10 27.81 29.04 25.88
N ARG A 11 27.98 27.80 25.43
CA ARG A 11 27.35 26.60 26.00
C ARG A 11 27.94 26.30 27.38
N ASN A 12 27.08 26.21 28.39
CA ASN A 12 27.47 25.64 29.68
C ASN A 12 27.29 24.12 29.68
N ILE A 13 28.05 23.44 30.53
CA ILE A 13 27.90 22.02 30.85
C ILE A 13 27.56 21.95 32.33
N ILE A 14 26.38 21.42 32.67
CA ILE A 14 25.77 21.51 34.00
C ILE A 14 25.35 20.11 34.44
N SER A 15 26.31 19.39 35.03
CA SER A 15 26.31 17.93 35.14
C SER A 15 27.06 17.48 36.39
N GLY A 16 26.70 16.32 36.95
CA GLY A 16 27.32 15.79 38.16
C GLY A 16 26.93 16.49 39.47
N ASN A 17 25.83 17.26 39.48
CA ASN A 17 25.28 17.92 40.68
C ASN A 17 24.11 17.11 41.24
N GLU A 18 23.44 17.61 42.29
CA GLU A 18 22.12 17.11 42.67
C GLU A 18 21.05 17.63 41.69
N LEU A 19 20.96 18.97 41.59
CA LEU A 19 20.15 19.68 40.60
C LEU A 19 21.06 20.41 39.62
N GLY A 20 20.75 20.36 38.33
CA GLY A 20 21.48 21.11 37.30
C GLY A 20 21.23 22.62 37.41
N ILE A 21 20.01 23.05 37.10
CA ILE A 21 19.56 24.45 37.29
C ILE A 21 18.31 24.44 38.16
N SER A 22 18.31 25.20 39.25
CA SER A 22 17.09 25.48 40.03
C SER A 22 16.78 26.96 39.97
N LEU A 23 15.62 27.31 39.41
CA LEU A 23 15.10 28.68 39.41
C LEU A 23 14.05 28.80 40.52
N GLY A 24 14.34 29.62 41.53
CA GLY A 24 13.48 29.81 42.69
C GLY A 24 13.15 31.29 42.96
N GLY A 25 11.91 31.52 43.41
CA GLY A 25 11.39 32.84 43.73
C GLY A 25 10.68 33.51 42.54
N LEU A 26 9.66 34.32 42.85
CA LEU A 26 8.68 34.93 41.93
C LEU A 26 9.24 35.97 40.92
N SER A 27 10.54 35.91 40.63
CA SER A 27 11.14 36.61 39.50
C SER A 27 10.53 36.11 38.18
N THR A 28 10.60 36.93 37.13
CA THR A 28 10.10 36.58 35.79
C THR A 28 11.20 36.72 34.74
N ARG A 29 11.01 36.10 33.56
CA ARG A 29 11.86 36.28 32.37
C ARG A 29 13.31 35.79 32.55
N PHE A 30 13.44 34.51 32.88
CA PHE A 30 14.70 33.77 32.70
C PHE A 30 14.80 33.20 31.29
N THR A 31 16.02 33.04 30.79
CA THR A 31 16.30 32.34 29.53
C THR A 31 17.40 31.31 29.76
N ILE A 32 17.10 30.02 29.63
CA ILE A 32 18.08 28.93 29.68
C ILE A 32 18.22 28.42 28.24
N GLN A 33 19.39 28.63 27.61
CA GLN A 33 19.54 28.30 26.20
C GLN A 33 20.92 27.77 25.78
N GLY A 34 20.93 26.81 24.86
CA GLY A 34 22.15 26.27 24.24
C GLY A 34 23.03 25.38 25.15
N ASN A 35 22.58 25.06 26.36
CA ASN A 35 23.34 24.33 27.38
C ASN A 35 23.25 22.81 27.25
N TYR A 36 24.22 22.11 27.81
CA TYR A 36 24.20 20.67 28.04
C TYR A 36 24.02 20.39 29.54
N ILE A 37 23.00 19.62 29.91
CA ILE A 37 22.56 19.44 31.29
C ILE A 37 22.35 17.94 31.58
N GLY A 38 23.16 17.38 32.49
CA GLY A 38 23.18 15.94 32.80
C GLY A 38 24.08 15.11 31.88
N THR A 39 24.82 15.74 30.96
CA THR A 39 25.69 15.09 29.97
C THR A 39 27.14 15.55 30.07
N ASP A 40 28.04 14.85 29.38
CA ASP A 40 29.40 15.32 29.10
C ASP A 40 29.46 16.50 28.10
N ILE A 41 30.67 16.99 27.84
CA ILE A 41 30.95 18.06 26.86
C ILE A 41 30.50 17.75 25.43
N THR A 42 30.42 16.46 25.06
CA THR A 42 29.95 16.06 23.73
C THR A 42 28.44 15.93 23.65
N GLY A 43 27.74 15.81 24.78
CA GLY A 43 26.30 15.57 24.86
C GLY A 43 25.91 14.13 24.51
N ASN A 44 26.85 13.18 24.63
CA ASN A 44 26.67 11.79 24.21
C ASN A 44 26.82 10.77 25.35
N VAL A 45 27.39 11.20 26.48
CA VAL A 45 27.61 10.38 27.68
C VAL A 45 26.89 11.03 28.86
N ALA A 46 26.19 10.23 29.66
CA ALA A 46 25.51 10.72 30.85
C ALA A 46 26.53 11.05 31.95
N LEU A 47 26.40 12.25 32.51
CA LEU A 47 27.04 12.71 33.74
C LEU A 47 25.91 13.27 34.62
N ALA A 48 25.06 12.37 35.09
CA ALA A 48 23.76 12.67 35.68
C ALA A 48 23.83 13.79 36.72
N ASN A 49 22.84 14.68 36.72
CA ASN A 49 22.45 15.34 37.96
C ASN A 49 21.53 14.35 38.72
N THR A 50 21.83 14.11 40.00
CA THR A 50 21.27 12.96 40.75
C THR A 50 19.81 13.11 41.18
N PHE A 51 19.24 14.31 41.01
CA PHE A 51 17.81 14.58 41.13
C PHE A 51 17.23 14.97 39.76
N GLY A 52 17.71 16.03 39.12
CA GLY A 52 17.16 16.44 37.83
C GLY A 52 17.88 17.57 37.11
N GLY A 53 17.52 17.76 35.84
CA GLY A 53 18.15 18.74 34.96
C GLY A 53 17.79 20.19 35.32
N ILE A 54 16.51 20.55 35.18
CA ILE A 54 16.00 21.90 35.48
C ILE A 54 14.78 21.82 36.41
N VAL A 55 14.79 22.56 37.52
CA VAL A 55 13.59 22.86 38.33
C VAL A 55 13.13 24.30 38.07
N LEU A 56 11.87 24.44 37.70
CA LEU A 56 11.27 25.68 37.18
C LEU A 56 10.25 26.28 38.15
N GLY A 57 10.75 27.03 39.14
CA GLY A 57 9.95 27.80 40.10
C GLY A 57 9.84 29.29 39.74
N THR A 58 9.50 29.60 38.48
CA THR A 58 9.41 30.97 37.92
C THR A 58 8.30 31.08 36.87
N ASN A 59 7.87 32.30 36.56
CA ASN A 59 6.96 32.60 35.45
C ASN A 59 7.71 33.22 34.26
N ASP A 60 7.09 33.17 33.08
CA ASP A 60 7.57 33.80 31.84
C ASP A 60 9.00 33.41 31.43
N ALA A 61 9.49 32.23 31.80
CA ALA A 61 10.82 31.75 31.42
C ALA A 61 10.83 31.15 30.01
N THR A 62 11.99 31.14 29.37
CA THR A 62 12.22 30.47 28.09
C THR A 62 13.35 29.44 28.23
N ILE A 63 13.05 28.18 27.94
CA ILE A 63 14.04 27.08 27.90
C ILE A 63 14.17 26.67 26.43
N GLY A 64 15.30 27.04 25.80
CA GLY A 64 15.46 26.97 24.34
C GLY A 64 16.73 26.27 23.86
N GLY A 65 16.62 25.21 23.06
CA GLY A 65 17.79 24.63 22.37
C GLY A 65 18.84 24.00 23.29
N ASN A 66 18.45 23.44 24.44
CA ASN A 66 19.34 22.74 25.36
C ASN A 66 19.31 21.22 25.10
N VAL A 67 20.36 20.51 25.52
CA VAL A 67 20.34 19.05 25.72
C VAL A 67 20.15 18.79 27.21
N ILE A 68 19.08 18.09 27.59
CA ILE A 68 18.66 17.88 28.98
C ILE A 68 18.38 16.39 29.18
N SER A 69 19.45 15.65 29.43
CA SER A 69 19.50 14.21 29.19
C SER A 69 20.41 13.50 30.19
N GLY A 70 20.17 12.22 30.45
CA GLY A 70 20.97 11.41 31.35
C GLY A 70 20.84 11.75 32.84
N ASN A 71 19.83 12.53 33.26
CA ASN A 71 19.59 12.85 34.67
C ASN A 71 18.85 11.71 35.40
N ASP A 72 19.00 11.63 36.72
CA ASP A 72 18.53 10.47 37.51
C ASP A 72 17.03 10.47 37.86
N LEU A 73 16.31 11.58 37.65
CA LEU A 73 14.83 11.59 37.60
C LEU A 73 14.38 12.30 36.30
N PHE A 74 14.24 13.62 36.31
CA PHE A 74 13.60 14.36 35.23
C PHE A 74 14.55 15.22 34.40
N GLY A 75 14.16 15.50 33.16
CA GLY A 75 14.77 16.55 32.34
C GLY A 75 14.41 17.94 32.89
N ILE A 76 13.13 18.29 32.84
CA ILE A 76 12.57 19.54 33.40
C ILE A 76 11.45 19.16 34.37
N GLN A 77 11.37 19.81 35.53
CA GLN A 77 10.22 19.72 36.44
C GLN A 77 9.78 21.13 36.87
N PHE A 78 8.47 21.38 36.97
CA PHE A 78 7.93 22.62 37.51
C PHE A 78 7.99 22.62 39.04
N GLY A 79 8.10 23.80 39.67
CA GLY A 79 8.13 23.87 41.13
C GLY A 79 6.80 23.48 41.78
N ASP A 80 6.85 22.71 42.87
CA ASP A 80 5.68 22.34 43.69
C ASP A 80 5.05 23.58 44.38
N PRO A 81 3.78 23.93 44.10
CA PRO A 81 3.10 25.06 44.74
C PRO A 81 2.95 24.94 46.26
N SER A 82 2.97 23.74 46.83
CA SER A 82 2.97 23.55 48.29
C SER A 82 4.26 24.07 48.93
N LEU A 83 5.37 24.09 48.18
CA LEU A 83 6.66 24.64 48.60
C LEU A 83 6.82 26.13 48.23
N PHE A 84 6.25 26.57 47.11
CA PHE A 84 6.45 27.93 46.57
C PHE A 84 5.26 28.89 46.68
N GLY A 85 4.08 28.41 47.08
CA GLY A 85 2.88 29.23 47.28
C GLY A 85 2.21 29.78 46.02
N THR A 86 2.58 29.28 44.82
CA THR A 86 1.97 29.71 43.55
C THR A 86 2.05 28.61 42.49
N THR A 87 1.12 28.67 41.53
CA THR A 87 1.20 28.00 40.22
C THR A 87 2.16 28.75 39.30
N PHE A 88 3.00 28.02 38.56
CA PHE A 88 3.94 28.59 37.59
C PHE A 88 3.36 28.61 36.16
N ARG A 89 3.50 29.76 35.48
CA ARG A 89 2.77 30.09 34.24
C ARG A 89 3.60 30.84 33.20
N GLY A 90 3.15 30.81 31.95
CA GLY A 90 3.73 31.57 30.84
C GLY A 90 5.10 31.07 30.38
N ASN A 91 5.55 29.90 30.85
CA ASN A 91 6.85 29.37 30.52
C ASN A 91 6.84 28.71 29.13
N LEU A 92 7.87 28.97 28.33
CA LEU A 92 8.04 28.47 26.97
C LEU A 92 9.24 27.50 26.92
N ILE A 93 8.98 26.22 26.67
CA ILE A 93 9.98 25.17 26.52
C ILE A 93 9.99 24.77 25.05
N GLN A 94 11.04 25.13 24.29
CA GLN A 94 11.06 24.96 22.83
C GLN A 94 12.41 24.49 22.27
N GLY A 95 12.39 23.65 21.23
CA GLY A 95 13.57 23.21 20.48
C GLY A 95 14.62 22.47 21.32
N ASN A 96 14.29 21.95 22.50
CA ASN A 96 15.22 21.21 23.36
C ASN A 96 15.28 19.73 22.94
N PHE A 97 16.40 19.09 23.26
CA PHE A 97 16.62 17.64 23.16
C PHE A 97 16.60 17.06 24.57
N ILE A 98 15.57 16.26 24.90
CA ILE A 98 15.28 15.81 26.27
C ILE A 98 15.23 14.27 26.28
N GLY A 99 16.25 13.66 26.90
CA GLY A 99 16.44 12.21 26.91
C GLY A 99 17.10 11.63 25.65
N THR A 100 17.43 12.47 24.66
CA THR A 100 18.30 12.11 23.54
C THR A 100 19.74 12.60 23.75
N LYS A 101 20.69 12.07 22.98
CA LYS A 101 22.01 12.70 22.82
C LYS A 101 21.88 14.02 22.08
N ALA A 102 23.00 14.75 21.98
CA ALA A 102 23.10 15.98 21.20
C ALA A 102 22.79 15.84 19.69
N ASP A 103 22.64 14.62 19.16
CA ASP A 103 22.18 14.36 17.79
C ASP A 103 20.64 14.44 17.64
N GLY A 104 19.89 14.50 18.74
CA GLY A 104 18.42 14.53 18.74
C GLY A 104 17.76 13.20 18.38
N VAL A 105 18.52 12.09 18.26
CA VAL A 105 18.01 10.81 17.73
C VAL A 105 18.45 9.61 18.57
N SER A 106 19.68 9.59 19.07
CA SER A 106 20.22 8.51 19.89
C SER A 106 19.73 8.60 21.34
N ALA A 107 19.50 7.46 21.98
CA ALA A 107 19.08 7.41 23.38
C ALA A 107 20.14 7.96 24.37
N LEU A 108 19.69 8.80 25.31
CA LEU A 108 20.39 9.23 26.52
C LEU A 108 19.35 9.60 27.61
N GLY A 109 18.39 8.72 27.83
CA GLY A 109 17.18 8.99 28.62
C GLY A 109 17.42 9.55 30.02
N ASN A 110 16.51 10.40 30.50
CA ASN A 110 16.38 10.67 31.93
C ASN A 110 15.66 9.47 32.61
N ARG A 111 16.00 9.14 33.85
CA ARG A 111 15.46 7.96 34.58
C ARG A 111 14.07 8.20 35.21
N GLY A 112 13.29 9.06 34.59
CA GLY A 112 11.98 9.53 35.04
C GLY A 112 11.26 10.21 33.88
N TYR A 113 10.60 11.34 34.13
CA TYR A 113 9.87 12.10 33.11
C TYR A 113 10.79 12.94 32.22
N GLY A 114 10.37 13.19 30.98
CA GLY A 114 11.02 14.19 30.13
C GLY A 114 10.79 15.61 30.66
N ILE A 115 9.52 16.01 30.72
CA ILE A 115 9.02 17.25 31.32
C ILE A 115 7.91 16.89 32.31
N ASP A 116 8.12 17.21 33.57
CA ASP A 116 7.12 17.05 34.62
C ASP A 116 6.46 18.42 34.92
N LEU A 117 5.19 18.59 34.52
CA LEU A 117 4.47 19.84 34.69
C LEU A 117 3.94 20.05 36.12
N LEU A 118 3.82 19.01 36.95
CA LEU A 118 3.18 19.02 38.28
C LEU A 118 1.87 19.86 38.31
N ASP A 119 1.92 21.07 38.87
CA ASP A 119 0.77 21.98 38.96
C ASP A 119 0.95 23.26 38.10
N GLY A 120 1.82 23.21 37.08
CA GLY A 120 2.04 24.31 36.14
C GLY A 120 0.81 24.56 35.26
N ALA A 121 0.44 25.81 35.03
CA ALA A 121 -0.72 26.20 34.19
C ALA A 121 -0.33 27.20 33.10
N SER A 122 -1.05 27.24 31.98
CA SER A 122 -0.85 28.28 30.95
C SER A 122 0.60 28.33 30.41
N ASN A 123 1.25 27.18 30.23
CA ASN A 123 2.60 27.08 29.68
C ASN A 123 2.58 26.58 28.22
N SER A 124 3.74 26.61 27.55
CA SER A 124 3.89 26.13 26.17
C SER A 124 5.09 25.19 26.07
N VAL A 125 4.81 23.92 25.82
CA VAL A 125 5.79 22.91 25.45
C VAL A 125 5.75 22.76 23.93
N GLY A 126 6.78 23.27 23.26
CA GLY A 126 6.86 23.33 21.81
C GLY A 126 6.23 24.60 21.26
N GLY A 127 5.64 24.52 20.06
CA GLY A 127 4.99 25.64 19.40
C GLY A 127 4.73 25.41 17.91
N THR A 128 4.01 26.34 17.29
CA THR A 128 3.57 26.25 15.89
C THR A 128 4.59 26.75 14.86
N THR A 129 5.68 27.37 15.30
CA THR A 129 6.78 27.83 14.45
C THR A 129 7.80 26.71 14.19
N ALA A 130 8.36 26.67 12.98
CA ALA A 130 9.39 25.69 12.64
C ALA A 130 10.58 25.77 13.61
N GLY A 131 10.96 24.63 14.19
CA GLY A 131 12.02 24.54 15.20
C GLY A 131 11.60 24.84 16.64
N ALA A 132 10.32 25.15 16.91
CA ALA A 132 9.84 25.28 18.29
C ALA A 132 9.57 23.93 18.97
N GLY A 133 9.19 22.90 18.22
CA GLY A 133 9.00 21.54 18.76
C GLY A 133 10.26 21.01 19.46
N ASN A 134 10.09 20.48 20.67
CA ASN A 134 11.15 19.75 21.37
C ASN A 134 11.23 18.31 20.86
N THR A 135 12.40 17.68 20.98
CA THR A 135 12.52 16.22 20.90
C THR A 135 12.55 15.64 22.31
N ILE A 136 11.57 14.82 22.67
CA ILE A 136 11.41 14.25 24.01
C ILE A 136 11.29 12.73 23.90
N ALA A 137 12.38 12.02 24.18
CA ALA A 137 12.48 10.60 23.86
C ALA A 137 13.35 9.83 24.85
N PHE A 138 13.13 8.51 24.93
CA PHE A 138 13.91 7.55 25.74
C PHE A 138 13.90 7.78 27.26
N ASN A 139 13.06 8.68 27.78
CA ASN A 139 12.88 8.85 29.22
C ASN A 139 12.16 7.61 29.77
N THR A 140 12.44 7.18 31.01
CA THR A 140 11.90 5.89 31.51
C THR A 140 10.45 5.96 32.00
N GLN A 141 9.85 7.15 32.05
CA GLN A 141 8.44 7.38 32.34
C GLN A 141 7.81 8.20 31.20
N ALA A 142 6.69 8.89 31.44
CA ALA A 142 6.03 9.71 30.42
C ALA A 142 6.94 10.85 29.87
N ALA A 143 6.70 11.26 28.62
CA ALA A 143 7.48 12.33 28.02
C ALA A 143 7.07 13.71 28.56
N VAL A 144 5.77 13.97 28.68
CA VAL A 144 5.19 15.17 29.32
C VAL A 144 4.05 14.75 30.25
N THR A 145 4.10 15.14 31.53
CA THR A 145 2.99 14.90 32.48
C THR A 145 1.94 16.01 32.42
N GLY A 146 0.74 15.70 32.87
CA GLY A 146 -0.34 16.64 33.06
C GLY A 146 -0.02 17.66 34.15
N GLY A 147 -0.17 18.94 33.80
CA GLY A 147 -0.08 20.05 34.74
C GLY A 147 -1.44 20.39 35.36
N GLU A 148 -1.65 21.67 35.59
CA GLU A 148 -2.99 22.29 35.66
C GLU A 148 -3.55 22.49 34.23
N THR A 149 -4.43 23.47 34.02
CA THR A 149 -5.06 23.78 32.72
C THR A 149 -4.25 24.74 31.83
N GLY A 150 -4.52 24.69 30.53
CA GLY A 150 -4.00 25.60 29.50
C GLY A 150 -2.54 25.38 29.10
N ASN A 151 -2.01 24.17 29.29
CA ASN A 151 -0.64 23.82 28.90
C ASN A 151 -0.61 23.30 27.45
N ALA A 152 -0.22 24.15 26.50
CA ALA A 152 -0.12 23.79 25.09
C ALA A 152 1.07 22.83 24.87
N ILE A 153 0.82 21.68 24.23
CA ILE A 153 1.86 20.70 23.89
C ILE A 153 1.86 20.52 22.36
N LEU A 154 2.56 21.40 21.64
CA LEU A 154 2.41 21.57 20.19
C LEU A 154 3.70 21.28 19.40
N GLY A 155 3.58 20.51 18.32
CA GLY A 155 4.65 20.28 17.34
C GLY A 155 5.88 19.53 17.85
N ASN A 156 5.81 18.90 19.03
CA ASN A 156 6.92 18.16 19.63
C ASN A 156 7.13 16.80 18.94
N SER A 157 8.39 16.38 18.83
CA SER A 157 8.78 15.03 18.44
C SER A 157 8.90 14.18 19.70
N ILE A 158 7.87 13.38 20.00
CA ILE A 158 7.79 12.55 21.20
C ILE A 158 7.84 11.08 20.78
N PHE A 159 8.80 10.29 21.28
CA PHE A 159 8.92 8.87 20.92
C PHE A 159 9.80 8.02 21.86
N SER A 160 9.54 6.72 21.92
CA SER A 160 10.32 5.72 22.67
C SER A 160 10.49 6.02 24.16
N ASN A 161 9.52 6.71 24.78
CA ASN A 161 9.50 6.88 26.24
C ASN A 161 8.96 5.60 26.93
N GLY A 162 9.21 5.46 28.23
CA GLY A 162 8.80 4.28 29.01
C GLY A 162 7.35 4.32 29.51
N GLY A 163 6.70 5.47 29.38
CA GLY A 163 5.27 5.68 29.57
C GLY A 163 4.70 6.51 28.42
N LEU A 164 3.47 7.02 28.58
CA LEU A 164 2.76 7.77 27.55
C LEU A 164 3.54 8.99 27.04
N GLY A 165 3.34 9.36 25.77
CA GLY A 165 3.94 10.56 25.20
C GLY A 165 3.47 11.85 25.88
N ILE A 166 2.17 11.91 26.18
CA ILE A 166 1.52 12.92 27.02
C ILE A 166 0.64 12.13 27.99
N ASP A 167 0.72 12.43 29.29
CA ASP A 167 0.03 11.68 30.35
C ASP A 167 -0.78 12.64 31.24
N LEU A 168 -2.10 12.77 31.05
CA LEU A 168 -2.96 13.61 31.89
C LEU A 168 -3.59 12.84 33.07
N GLY A 169 -3.14 11.60 33.33
CA GLY A 169 -3.70 10.70 34.34
C GLY A 169 -3.92 9.25 33.86
N GLY A 170 -3.08 8.78 32.93
CA GLY A 170 -3.26 7.55 32.16
C GLY A 170 -3.91 7.82 30.80
N VAL A 171 -4.38 6.77 30.13
CA VAL A 171 -5.21 6.92 28.92
C VAL A 171 -6.64 7.26 29.36
N ILE A 172 -7.03 8.51 29.24
CA ILE A 172 -8.38 8.96 29.56
C ILE A 172 -9.31 8.64 28.40
N ALA A 173 -10.46 8.03 28.68
CA ALA A 173 -11.42 7.66 27.65
C ALA A 173 -12.27 8.87 27.26
N ASN A 174 -12.41 9.14 25.96
CA ASN A 174 -13.26 10.23 25.46
C ASN A 174 -14.70 10.11 25.98
N ASP A 175 -15.23 11.19 26.56
CA ASP A 175 -16.61 11.28 27.04
C ASP A 175 -17.50 12.20 26.15
N ASP A 176 -18.80 12.24 26.44
CA ASP A 176 -19.73 13.11 25.71
C ASP A 176 -19.56 14.58 26.12
N CYS A 177 -19.20 15.41 25.15
CA CYS A 177 -19.05 16.87 25.26
C CYS A 177 -17.86 17.39 26.09
N ASP A 178 -16.99 16.53 26.63
CA ASP A 178 -15.75 16.92 27.31
C ASP A 178 -16.04 17.87 28.50
N GLY A 179 -16.79 17.31 29.44
CA GLY A 179 -17.22 18.01 30.67
C GLY A 179 -16.27 17.85 31.85
N ASP A 180 -15.12 17.23 31.61
CA ASP A 180 -14.22 16.72 32.63
C ASP A 180 -13.33 17.83 33.24
N ARG A 181 -12.57 17.49 34.28
CA ARG A 181 -11.68 18.44 35.00
C ARG A 181 -10.37 17.79 35.39
N GLY A 182 -9.33 18.61 35.43
CA GLY A 182 -7.97 18.23 35.80
C GLY A 182 -6.96 18.85 34.85
N SER A 183 -5.82 18.17 34.70
CA SER A 183 -4.76 18.53 33.77
C SER A 183 -5.30 18.74 32.36
N ASN A 184 -5.12 19.93 31.79
CA ASN A 184 -5.69 20.33 30.50
C ASN A 184 -7.20 20.00 30.34
N ASN A 185 -7.99 20.07 31.43
CA ASN A 185 -9.39 19.61 31.50
C ASN A 185 -9.61 18.14 31.06
N LYS A 186 -8.53 17.36 30.85
CA LYS A 186 -8.53 16.03 30.23
C LYS A 186 -9.12 16.00 28.82
N GLN A 187 -8.88 17.09 28.08
CA GLN A 187 -9.30 17.31 26.70
C GLN A 187 -9.37 16.02 25.87
N ASN A 188 -10.56 15.68 25.38
CA ASN A 188 -10.78 14.52 24.52
C ASN A 188 -9.83 14.53 23.31
N PHE A 189 -9.22 13.39 23.00
CA PHE A 189 -8.31 13.24 21.87
C PHE A 189 -9.06 12.92 20.55
N PRO A 190 -8.44 13.19 19.38
CA PRO A 190 -9.05 12.87 18.09
C PRO A 190 -9.21 11.36 17.89
N VAL A 191 -10.30 10.91 17.28
CA VAL A 191 -10.49 9.53 16.83
C VAL A 191 -10.20 9.45 15.33
N ILE A 192 -9.07 8.85 14.96
CA ILE A 192 -8.74 8.62 13.55
C ILE A 192 -9.56 7.42 13.03
N THR A 193 -10.34 7.64 11.98
CA THR A 193 -11.23 6.63 11.39
C THR A 193 -10.72 6.08 10.05
N SER A 194 -9.78 6.76 9.39
CA SER A 194 -9.24 6.32 8.10
C SER A 194 -7.88 6.95 7.82
N VAL A 195 -6.94 6.17 7.27
CA VAL A 195 -5.65 6.64 6.76
C VAL A 195 -5.40 6.01 5.39
N LEU A 196 -5.56 6.79 4.31
CA LEU A 196 -5.54 6.31 2.92
C LEU A 196 -4.52 7.10 2.08
N ALA A 197 -3.53 6.41 1.52
CA ALA A 197 -2.59 7.01 0.58
C ALA A 197 -3.08 6.90 -0.87
N ASN A 198 -2.94 7.99 -1.63
CA ASN A 198 -2.91 7.96 -3.10
C ASN A 198 -1.44 7.95 -3.60
N SER A 199 -1.20 8.20 -4.89
CA SER A 199 0.16 8.22 -5.47
C SER A 199 1.04 9.39 -5.00
N THR A 200 0.45 10.40 -4.36
CA THR A 200 1.12 11.65 -3.95
C THR A 200 0.88 12.05 -2.49
N THR A 201 -0.31 11.77 -1.94
CA THR A 201 -0.71 12.21 -0.58
C THR A 201 -1.43 11.13 0.23
N THR A 202 -1.14 11.11 1.53
CA THR A 202 -1.87 10.36 2.56
C THR A 202 -2.97 11.25 3.13
N SER A 203 -4.21 10.81 2.98
CA SER A 203 -5.40 11.41 3.58
C SER A 203 -5.69 10.75 4.92
N ILE A 204 -5.68 11.52 6.00
CA ILE A 204 -6.07 11.13 7.35
C ILE A 204 -7.45 11.73 7.63
N GLN A 205 -8.40 10.91 8.05
CA GLN A 205 -9.76 11.34 8.41
C GLN A 205 -10.14 10.84 9.79
N GLY A 206 -11.05 11.55 10.44
CA GLY A 206 -11.49 11.20 11.78
C GLY A 206 -12.57 12.12 12.33
N THR A 207 -12.85 11.93 13.61
CA THR A 207 -13.84 12.71 14.37
C THR A 207 -13.26 13.17 15.70
N LEU A 208 -13.77 14.28 16.21
CA LEU A 208 -13.57 14.74 17.58
C LEU A 208 -14.95 14.94 18.21
N ASN A 209 -15.14 14.44 19.44
CA ASN A 209 -16.22 14.88 20.30
C ASN A 209 -15.58 15.67 21.45
N SER A 210 -15.95 16.95 21.63
CA SER A 210 -15.46 17.81 22.71
C SER A 210 -16.34 19.06 22.82
N THR A 211 -16.00 20.00 23.71
CA THR A 211 -16.79 21.21 24.05
C THR A 211 -17.48 21.81 22.81
N ALA A 212 -18.81 21.99 22.86
CA ALA A 212 -19.62 22.41 21.72
C ALA A 212 -19.21 23.77 21.10
N ASN A 213 -19.47 23.93 19.80
CA ASN A 213 -19.22 25.17 19.04
C ASN A 213 -17.79 25.73 19.17
N THR A 214 -16.80 24.86 19.41
CA THR A 214 -15.41 25.24 19.73
C THR A 214 -14.48 24.77 18.62
N GLN A 215 -13.50 25.60 18.26
CA GLN A 215 -12.48 25.25 17.27
C GLN A 215 -11.25 24.66 17.95
N PHE A 216 -10.89 23.45 17.56
CA PHE A 216 -9.72 22.72 18.01
C PHE A 216 -8.67 22.66 16.92
N ARG A 217 -7.41 22.80 17.31
CA ARG A 217 -6.25 22.46 16.48
C ARG A 217 -6.00 20.96 16.60
N ILE A 218 -6.05 20.24 15.48
CA ILE A 218 -5.77 18.80 15.40
C ILE A 218 -4.39 18.62 14.78
N GLU A 219 -3.41 18.15 15.55
CA GLU A 219 -2.05 17.88 15.06
C GLU A 219 -1.86 16.40 14.75
N PHE A 220 -1.17 16.07 13.65
CA PHE A 220 -0.96 14.69 13.19
C PHE A 220 0.51 14.29 13.21
N PHE A 221 0.79 13.05 13.58
CA PHE A 221 2.14 12.54 13.74
C PHE A 221 2.29 11.14 13.14
N ALA A 222 3.40 10.88 12.44
CA ALA A 222 3.80 9.54 12.02
C ALA A 222 4.76 8.92 13.04
N ASN A 223 4.61 7.61 13.27
CA ASN A 223 5.37 6.81 14.21
C ASN A 223 5.86 5.52 13.56
N SER A 224 7.07 5.09 13.94
CA SER A 224 7.68 3.84 13.48
C SER A 224 6.96 2.58 14.00
N ALA A 225 6.35 2.67 15.18
CA ALA A 225 5.51 1.63 15.79
C ALA A 225 4.38 2.29 16.61
N CYS A 226 3.46 1.48 17.13
CA CYS A 226 2.52 1.93 18.16
C CYS A 226 3.17 1.80 19.54
N ASP A 227 2.84 2.71 20.46
CA ASP A 227 3.19 2.59 21.87
C ASP A 227 2.51 1.34 22.49
N PRO A 228 3.12 0.64 23.47
CA PRO A 228 2.51 -0.52 24.13
C PRO A 228 1.15 -0.28 24.79
N SER A 229 0.80 0.98 25.12
CA SER A 229 -0.54 1.35 25.64
C SER A 229 -1.64 1.39 24.56
N GLY A 230 -1.29 1.31 23.27
CA GLY A 230 -2.20 1.47 22.14
C GLY A 230 -2.54 2.94 21.80
N ASN A 231 -2.20 3.89 22.67
CA ASN A 231 -2.37 5.32 22.46
C ASN A 231 -0.97 5.89 22.28
N GLY A 232 -0.65 6.22 21.02
CA GLY A 232 0.74 6.26 20.59
C GLY A 232 1.51 7.47 21.09
N GLU A 233 2.72 7.65 20.58
CA GLU A 233 3.46 8.91 20.74
C GLU A 233 3.37 9.72 19.44
N GLY A 234 4.26 10.69 19.22
CA GLY A 234 4.26 11.57 18.05
C GLY A 234 5.67 11.82 17.50
N GLN A 235 6.27 10.81 16.87
CA GLN A 235 7.68 10.84 16.47
C GLN A 235 7.98 11.90 15.39
N THR A 236 7.19 11.94 14.32
CA THR A 236 7.36 12.88 13.20
C THR A 236 6.10 13.71 12.99
N PHE A 237 6.15 15.01 13.28
CA PHE A 237 5.05 15.94 13.03
C PHE A 237 4.77 16.07 11.51
N LEU A 238 3.53 15.80 11.11
CA LEU A 238 3.08 15.81 9.71
C LEU A 238 2.41 17.13 9.32
N GLY A 239 1.87 17.85 10.31
CA GLY A 239 1.07 19.06 10.11
C GLY A 239 -0.19 19.05 10.99
N PHE A 240 -1.12 19.95 10.67
CA PHE A 240 -2.34 20.12 11.44
C PHE A 240 -3.53 20.49 10.54
N THR A 241 -4.74 20.33 11.08
CA THR A 241 -5.96 20.95 10.57
C THR A 241 -6.76 21.57 11.72
N ASN A 242 -7.73 22.43 11.43
CA ASN A 242 -8.64 22.95 12.45
C ASN A 242 -10.01 22.29 12.29
N ALA A 243 -10.54 21.73 13.37
CA ALA A 243 -11.87 21.12 13.42
C ALA A 243 -12.76 21.96 14.34
N THR A 244 -14.00 22.27 13.95
CA THR A 244 -14.94 23.01 14.80
C THR A 244 -16.11 22.10 15.16
N THR A 245 -16.33 21.88 16.45
CA THR A 245 -17.44 21.08 16.95
C THR A 245 -18.77 21.79 16.71
N ASP A 246 -19.82 21.01 16.46
CA ASP A 246 -21.18 21.52 16.32
C ASP A 246 -21.85 21.75 17.68
N ALA A 247 -23.15 22.09 17.66
CA ALA A 247 -23.96 22.23 18.87
C ALA A 247 -24.21 20.91 19.62
N SER A 248 -23.89 19.77 18.99
CA SER A 248 -23.93 18.42 19.55
C SER A 248 -22.53 17.92 19.95
N CYS A 249 -21.55 18.82 20.06
CA CYS A 249 -20.16 18.53 20.47
C CYS A 249 -19.31 17.77 19.44
N ASN A 250 -19.81 17.51 18.22
CA ASN A 250 -19.13 16.67 17.23
C ASN A 250 -18.47 17.49 16.12
N ALA A 251 -17.25 17.10 15.73
CA ALA A 251 -16.58 17.55 14.53
C ALA A 251 -16.09 16.35 13.71
N SER A 252 -16.11 16.47 12.38
CA SER A 252 -15.31 15.63 11.49
C SER A 252 -14.11 16.41 10.98
N PHE A 253 -13.01 15.72 10.69
CA PHE A 253 -11.82 16.31 10.10
C PHE A 253 -11.25 15.47 8.97
N SER A 254 -10.56 16.14 8.06
CA SER A 254 -9.76 15.54 7.00
C SER A 254 -8.49 16.36 6.81
N PHE A 255 -7.37 15.69 6.64
CA PHE A 255 -6.04 16.27 6.48
C PHE A 255 -5.25 15.46 5.45
N ALA A 256 -4.61 16.12 4.49
CA ALA A 256 -3.81 15.48 3.46
C ALA A 256 -2.34 15.92 3.56
N VAL A 257 -1.43 14.95 3.65
CA VAL A 257 0.02 15.16 3.74
C VAL A 257 0.73 14.47 2.58
N PRO A 258 1.81 15.01 1.99
CA PRO A 258 2.59 14.30 0.98
C PRO A 258 3.11 12.94 1.50
N ASN A 259 3.04 11.89 0.67
CA ASN A 259 3.49 10.54 1.05
C ASN A 259 4.92 10.51 1.60
N ALA A 260 5.81 11.32 1.00
CA ALA A 260 7.22 11.41 1.37
C ALA A 260 7.47 12.00 2.78
N SER A 261 6.46 12.63 3.40
CA SER A 261 6.54 13.13 4.77
C SER A 261 6.15 12.08 5.82
N VAL A 262 5.53 10.97 5.41
CA VAL A 262 5.07 9.91 6.33
C VAL A 262 6.20 8.88 6.52
N THR A 263 6.90 8.98 7.65
CA THR A 263 8.14 8.24 7.94
C THR A 263 7.93 6.91 8.68
N GLY A 264 6.67 6.52 8.96
CA GLY A 264 6.36 5.27 9.67
C GLY A 264 4.91 4.80 9.44
N PRO A 265 4.60 3.52 9.75
CA PRO A 265 3.33 2.88 9.42
C PRO A 265 2.14 3.30 10.31
N MET A 266 2.38 3.98 11.44
CA MET A 266 1.36 4.33 12.43
C MET A 266 1.14 5.84 12.49
N ILE A 267 -0.12 6.27 12.53
CA ILE A 267 -0.52 7.67 12.70
C ILE A 267 -1.20 7.85 14.06
N THR A 268 -0.87 8.96 14.73
CA THR A 268 -1.57 9.46 15.92
C THR A 268 -1.95 10.93 15.72
N ALA A 269 -2.83 11.44 16.57
CA ALA A 269 -3.17 12.85 16.60
C ALA A 269 -3.42 13.36 18.03
N THR A 270 -3.27 14.67 18.23
CA THR A 270 -3.69 15.39 19.46
C THR A 270 -4.71 16.47 19.09
N ALA A 271 -5.57 16.84 20.04
CA ALA A 271 -6.47 17.98 19.96
C ALA A 271 -5.98 19.07 20.92
N THR A 272 -6.07 20.35 20.53
CA THR A 272 -5.82 21.49 21.43
C THR A 272 -6.93 22.52 21.31
N ASP A 273 -7.51 22.91 22.45
CA ASP A 273 -8.58 23.91 22.54
C ASP A 273 -8.07 25.37 22.42
N PRO A 274 -8.96 26.39 22.31
CA PRO A 274 -8.56 27.80 22.28
C PRO A 274 -7.91 28.34 23.56
N ASN A 275 -7.99 27.61 24.68
CA ASN A 275 -7.37 27.96 25.96
C ASN A 275 -6.00 27.28 26.15
N ASN A 276 -5.50 26.57 25.13
CA ASN A 276 -4.28 25.77 25.12
C ASN A 276 -4.33 24.47 25.96
N ASN A 277 -5.50 23.91 26.19
CA ASN A 277 -5.64 22.55 26.72
C ASN A 277 -5.34 21.55 25.60
N THR A 278 -4.19 20.87 25.63
CA THR A 278 -3.84 19.78 24.70
C THR A 278 -4.16 18.41 25.31
N SER A 279 -4.80 17.53 24.52
CA SER A 279 -5.09 16.13 24.86
C SER A 279 -3.84 15.24 24.94
N GLU A 280 -4.00 14.02 25.44
CA GLU A 280 -3.10 12.91 25.09
C GLU A 280 -3.12 12.62 23.58
N PHE A 281 -2.20 11.78 23.13
CA PHE A 281 -2.25 11.22 21.78
C PHE A 281 -3.41 10.23 21.63
N SER A 282 -4.02 10.25 20.46
CA SER A 282 -5.03 9.28 20.05
C SER A 282 -4.53 7.84 20.09
N ALA A 283 -5.49 6.90 20.14
CA ALA A 283 -5.29 5.53 19.68
C ALA A 283 -4.55 5.52 18.31
N CYS A 284 -3.59 4.61 18.16
CA CYS A 284 -2.76 4.55 16.97
C CYS A 284 -3.51 3.94 15.77
N ALA A 285 -3.64 4.69 14.68
CA ALA A 285 -4.21 4.20 13.42
C ALA A 285 -3.11 3.67 12.50
N SER A 286 -3.25 2.45 11.99
CA SER A 286 -2.27 1.88 11.06
C SER A 286 -2.58 2.22 9.60
N LEU A 287 -1.54 2.31 8.79
CA LEU A 287 -1.62 2.28 7.33
C LEU A 287 -1.93 0.87 6.77
N ALA A 288 -2.50 -0.06 7.55
CA ALA A 288 -2.58 -1.48 7.18
C ALA A 288 -3.60 -1.84 6.07
N ASP A 289 -4.46 -0.91 5.65
CA ASP A 289 -5.32 -1.08 4.45
C ASP A 289 -4.54 -0.94 3.12
N LEU A 290 -3.22 -0.68 3.16
CA LEU A 290 -2.43 -0.38 1.96
C LEU A 290 -2.11 -1.57 1.04
N SER A 291 -2.33 -2.82 1.46
CA SER A 291 -2.27 -3.95 0.52
C SER A 291 -3.53 -3.97 -0.34
N ALA A 292 -3.40 -3.57 -1.61
CA ALA A 292 -4.44 -3.77 -2.60
C ALA A 292 -4.82 -5.25 -2.66
N THR A 293 -6.09 -5.59 -2.48
CA THR A 293 -6.58 -6.92 -2.83
C THR A 293 -6.91 -6.94 -4.33
N MET A 294 -6.65 -8.08 -4.98
CA MET A 294 -7.19 -8.40 -6.30
C MET A 294 -8.10 -9.62 -6.21
N GLN A 295 -9.30 -9.48 -6.79
CA GLN A 295 -10.35 -10.49 -6.74
C GLN A 295 -11.27 -10.37 -7.96
N PHE A 296 -12.07 -11.39 -8.24
CA PHE A 296 -13.13 -11.25 -9.23
C PHE A 296 -14.25 -10.33 -8.73
N SER A 297 -14.92 -9.61 -9.65
CA SER A 297 -16.08 -8.77 -9.32
C SER A 297 -17.32 -9.59 -8.92
N ALA A 298 -17.38 -10.85 -9.32
CA ALA A 298 -18.45 -11.79 -8.99
C ALA A 298 -17.86 -13.20 -8.74
N ALA A 299 -18.55 -14.00 -7.92
CA ALA A 299 -18.21 -15.41 -7.69
C ALA A 299 -18.72 -16.34 -8.81
N SER A 300 -19.64 -15.86 -9.65
CA SER A 300 -20.17 -16.59 -10.79
C SER A 300 -20.41 -15.66 -11.98
N TYR A 301 -20.23 -16.19 -13.18
CA TYR A 301 -20.57 -15.59 -14.46
C TYR A 301 -21.42 -16.57 -15.25
N THR A 302 -22.35 -16.06 -16.07
CA THR A 302 -23.23 -16.85 -16.93
C THR A 302 -23.10 -16.38 -18.36
N VAL A 303 -23.08 -17.31 -19.30
CA VAL A 303 -22.96 -17.03 -20.74
C VAL A 303 -23.78 -18.06 -21.51
N GLY A 304 -24.51 -17.63 -22.55
CA GLY A 304 -25.08 -18.55 -23.52
C GLY A 304 -23.98 -19.06 -24.44
N GLU A 305 -24.04 -20.32 -24.86
CA GLU A 305 -23.00 -20.91 -25.71
C GLU A 305 -22.79 -20.09 -27.01
N GLY A 306 -23.90 -19.70 -27.66
CA GLY A 306 -23.91 -18.81 -28.84
C GLY A 306 -23.52 -17.33 -28.59
N ASP A 307 -23.25 -16.91 -27.35
CA ASP A 307 -22.78 -15.54 -27.03
C ASP A 307 -21.29 -15.34 -27.36
N LYS A 308 -20.57 -16.43 -27.70
CA LYS A 308 -19.18 -16.47 -28.20
C LYS A 308 -18.08 -16.05 -27.22
N ARG A 309 -18.38 -15.28 -26.17
CA ARG A 309 -17.42 -14.98 -25.11
C ARG A 309 -18.08 -14.56 -23.80
N VAL A 310 -17.36 -14.79 -22.70
CA VAL A 310 -17.66 -14.20 -21.39
C VAL A 310 -16.55 -13.23 -20.98
N ASP A 311 -16.92 -12.07 -20.46
CA ASP A 311 -16.00 -11.01 -20.04
C ASP A 311 -15.87 -11.02 -18.50
N VAL A 312 -14.82 -11.67 -17.98
CA VAL A 312 -14.57 -11.80 -16.53
C VAL A 312 -13.83 -10.57 -16.01
N THR A 313 -14.38 -9.90 -14.99
CA THR A 313 -13.77 -8.68 -14.43
C THR A 313 -13.05 -8.96 -13.11
N ILE A 314 -11.84 -8.42 -13.02
CA ILE A 314 -10.96 -8.43 -11.84
C ILE A 314 -10.93 -7.02 -11.29
N THR A 315 -11.22 -6.85 -10.01
CA THR A 315 -11.17 -5.58 -9.30
C THR A 315 -9.93 -5.49 -8.42
N ARG A 316 -9.49 -4.25 -8.17
CA ARG A 316 -8.37 -3.90 -7.31
C ARG A 316 -8.77 -2.78 -6.36
N SER A 317 -8.70 -3.02 -5.06
CA SER A 317 -9.11 -2.07 -4.01
C SER A 317 -8.38 -2.36 -2.69
N PRO A 318 -8.32 -1.42 -1.72
CA PRO A 318 -8.63 0.01 -1.88
C PRO A 318 -7.50 0.78 -2.59
N ASN A 319 -6.28 0.23 -2.64
CA ASN A 319 -5.09 0.91 -3.18
C ASN A 319 -4.85 0.57 -4.67
N SER A 320 -4.80 1.59 -5.54
CA SER A 320 -4.45 1.43 -6.96
C SER A 320 -3.12 2.08 -7.37
N ASN A 321 -2.38 2.68 -6.43
CA ASN A 321 -1.38 3.72 -6.74
C ASN A 321 -0.03 3.23 -7.28
N ALA A 322 0.37 2.00 -6.94
CA ALA A 322 1.53 1.34 -7.52
C ALA A 322 1.11 0.48 -8.72
N ALA A 323 2.05 0.07 -9.58
CA ALA A 323 1.78 -1.02 -10.51
C ALA A 323 1.55 -2.34 -9.73
N ALA A 324 0.63 -3.18 -10.19
CA ALA A 324 0.37 -4.50 -9.63
C ALA A 324 0.06 -5.52 -10.73
N SER A 325 0.17 -6.81 -10.45
CA SER A 325 -0.24 -7.86 -11.39
C SER A 325 -0.72 -9.13 -10.70
N VAL A 326 -1.58 -9.89 -11.38
CA VAL A 326 -2.10 -11.18 -10.93
C VAL A 326 -2.17 -12.14 -12.11
N SER A 327 -1.86 -13.43 -11.91
CA SER A 327 -2.06 -14.45 -12.95
C SER A 327 -3.51 -14.90 -12.96
N PHE A 328 -4.10 -14.95 -14.15
CA PHE A 328 -5.44 -15.48 -14.43
C PHE A 328 -5.31 -16.80 -15.19
N ALA A 329 -6.08 -17.82 -14.80
CA ALA A 329 -6.13 -19.11 -15.48
C ALA A 329 -7.55 -19.72 -15.46
N THR A 330 -8.02 -20.20 -16.60
CA THR A 330 -9.15 -21.14 -16.68
C THR A 330 -8.74 -22.54 -16.21
N SER A 331 -9.68 -23.28 -15.61
CA SER A 331 -9.51 -24.70 -15.28
C SER A 331 -10.85 -25.44 -15.29
N ASP A 332 -10.86 -26.62 -15.90
CA ASP A 332 -11.96 -27.58 -15.89
C ASP A 332 -11.59 -28.91 -15.21
N LEU A 333 -12.54 -29.84 -15.19
CA LEU A 333 -12.39 -31.21 -14.69
C LEU A 333 -12.70 -32.28 -15.77
N ALA A 334 -12.94 -31.88 -17.03
CA ALA A 334 -13.40 -32.78 -18.10
C ALA A 334 -12.29 -33.72 -18.63
N GLY A 335 -11.05 -33.23 -18.64
CA GLY A 335 -9.87 -34.03 -18.98
C GLY A 335 -9.92 -34.66 -20.38
N LEU A 336 -10.08 -35.99 -20.44
CA LEU A 336 -10.10 -36.75 -21.70
C LEU A 336 -11.49 -37.23 -22.13
N GLN A 337 -12.56 -36.72 -21.51
CA GLN A 337 -13.94 -37.04 -21.92
C GLN A 337 -14.27 -36.51 -23.34
N SER A 338 -15.37 -37.00 -23.90
CA SER A 338 -15.90 -36.58 -25.20
C SER A 338 -16.74 -35.31 -25.05
N CYS A 339 -16.67 -34.43 -26.05
CA CYS A 339 -17.56 -33.29 -26.27
C CYS A 339 -18.96 -33.78 -26.69
N ASN A 340 -19.69 -34.42 -25.78
CA ASN A 340 -21.11 -34.78 -25.85
C ASN A 340 -21.54 -35.50 -24.56
N THR A 341 -20.89 -35.18 -23.43
CA THR A 341 -20.95 -35.93 -22.19
C THR A 341 -21.69 -35.11 -21.13
N VAL A 342 -23.03 -35.15 -21.17
CA VAL A 342 -23.93 -34.53 -20.19
C VAL A 342 -23.52 -34.87 -18.75
N ASN A 343 -22.70 -34.02 -18.14
CA ASN A 343 -22.18 -34.19 -16.79
C ASN A 343 -22.04 -32.86 -16.02
N GLY A 344 -22.20 -31.72 -16.70
CA GLY A 344 -22.17 -30.38 -16.12
C GLY A 344 -20.77 -29.77 -16.02
N VAL A 345 -19.78 -30.31 -16.74
CA VAL A 345 -18.37 -29.91 -16.70
C VAL A 345 -17.88 -29.54 -18.10
N ALA A 346 -17.86 -28.25 -18.37
CA ALA A 346 -17.35 -27.69 -19.61
C ALA A 346 -15.84 -27.97 -19.74
N SER A 347 -15.40 -28.20 -20.96
CA SER A 347 -14.10 -28.67 -21.38
C SER A 347 -13.37 -27.63 -22.23
N SER A 348 -12.11 -27.34 -21.89
CA SER A 348 -11.21 -26.49 -22.69
C SER A 348 -10.84 -27.05 -24.08
N ARG A 349 -11.49 -28.14 -24.50
CA ARG A 349 -11.31 -28.83 -25.78
C ARG A 349 -12.55 -28.78 -26.68
N CYS A 350 -13.67 -28.29 -26.16
CA CYS A 350 -15.01 -28.40 -26.75
C CYS A 350 -15.76 -27.07 -26.63
N ASP A 351 -15.87 -26.53 -25.41
CA ASP A 351 -16.89 -25.53 -25.04
C ASP A 351 -16.29 -24.15 -24.78
N TYR A 352 -15.00 -24.07 -24.49
CA TYR A 352 -14.31 -22.79 -24.27
C TYR A 352 -12.83 -22.87 -24.62
N GLU A 353 -12.25 -21.71 -24.97
CA GLU A 353 -10.81 -21.57 -25.20
C GLU A 353 -10.05 -21.37 -23.89
N ALA A 354 -9.04 -22.21 -23.64
CA ALA A 354 -8.21 -22.09 -22.45
C ALA A 354 -7.49 -20.73 -22.40
N ARG A 355 -7.69 -19.99 -21.31
CA ARG A 355 -7.25 -18.59 -21.17
C ARG A 355 -6.28 -18.45 -20.00
N PHE A 356 -5.05 -18.04 -20.32
CA PHE A 356 -3.97 -17.79 -19.37
C PHE A 356 -3.41 -16.38 -19.59
N ALA A 357 -3.32 -15.57 -18.54
CA ALA A 357 -2.84 -14.20 -18.66
C ALA A 357 -2.16 -13.68 -17.40
N THR A 358 -1.12 -12.85 -17.56
CA THR A 358 -0.65 -11.95 -16.50
C THR A 358 -1.39 -10.63 -16.61
N VAL A 359 -2.39 -10.43 -15.75
CA VAL A 359 -3.21 -9.22 -15.73
C VAL A 359 -2.46 -8.12 -14.98
N ARG A 360 -2.03 -7.08 -15.69
CA ARG A 360 -1.22 -5.97 -15.15
C ARG A 360 -2.07 -4.72 -14.97
N PHE A 361 -2.06 -4.16 -13.77
CA PHE A 361 -2.68 -2.89 -13.41
C PHE A 361 -1.60 -1.81 -13.32
N ALA A 362 -1.73 -0.74 -14.10
CA ALA A 362 -0.94 0.47 -13.95
C ALA A 362 -1.38 1.27 -12.70
N PRO A 363 -0.56 2.21 -12.21
CA PRO A 363 -0.98 3.22 -11.24
C PRO A 363 -2.33 3.86 -11.59
N GLY A 364 -3.26 3.86 -10.65
CA GLY A 364 -4.62 4.39 -10.79
C GLY A 364 -5.66 3.39 -11.30
N GLU A 365 -5.26 2.27 -11.92
CA GLU A 365 -6.23 1.29 -12.45
C GLU A 365 -6.85 0.45 -11.32
N THR A 366 -8.19 0.40 -11.30
CA THR A 366 -8.99 -0.31 -10.28
C THR A 366 -9.77 -1.51 -10.83
N SER A 367 -9.83 -1.70 -12.15
CA SER A 367 -10.42 -2.87 -12.78
C SER A 367 -9.70 -3.27 -14.07
N LYS A 368 -9.73 -4.57 -14.38
CA LYS A 368 -9.34 -5.15 -15.68
C LYS A 368 -10.34 -6.23 -16.06
N THR A 369 -10.52 -6.45 -17.35
CA THR A 369 -11.41 -7.49 -17.88
C THR A 369 -10.58 -8.48 -18.71
N VAL A 370 -10.86 -9.76 -18.53
CA VAL A 370 -10.29 -10.85 -19.32
C VAL A 370 -11.44 -11.57 -20.02
N SER A 371 -11.45 -11.48 -21.34
CA SER A 371 -12.38 -12.26 -22.19
C SER A 371 -11.92 -13.72 -22.27
N ILE A 372 -12.87 -14.64 -22.18
CA ILE A 372 -12.73 -16.06 -22.51
C ILE A 372 -13.67 -16.33 -23.68
N PHE A 373 -13.17 -16.94 -24.75
CA PHE A 373 -14.01 -17.32 -25.89
C PHE A 373 -14.76 -18.61 -25.57
N ILE A 374 -16.05 -18.61 -25.87
CA ILE A 374 -16.95 -19.75 -25.77
C ILE A 374 -17.07 -20.34 -27.18
N ILE A 375 -16.96 -21.65 -27.27
CA ILE A 375 -17.14 -22.41 -28.50
C ILE A 375 -18.62 -22.78 -28.56
N ASP A 376 -19.19 -22.68 -29.76
CA ASP A 376 -20.61 -22.88 -30.07
C ASP A 376 -20.63 -24.06 -31.04
N ASP A 377 -21.14 -25.22 -30.60
CA ASP A 377 -21.14 -26.44 -31.39
C ASP A 377 -22.54 -26.99 -31.74
N SER A 378 -22.75 -28.29 -31.67
CA SER A 378 -23.97 -28.97 -32.09
C SER A 378 -24.39 -30.09 -31.11
N TYR A 379 -23.76 -30.20 -29.95
CA TYR A 379 -24.00 -31.27 -29.00
C TYR A 379 -24.95 -30.81 -27.88
N LEU A 380 -25.98 -31.62 -27.61
CA LEU A 380 -26.90 -31.38 -26.50
C LEU A 380 -26.24 -31.87 -25.21
N GLU A 381 -25.50 -30.99 -24.54
CA GLU A 381 -24.71 -31.28 -23.34
C GLU A 381 -25.41 -30.81 -22.04
N GLY A 382 -26.33 -29.85 -22.15
CA GLY A 382 -27.01 -29.19 -21.04
C GLY A 382 -26.17 -28.09 -20.39
N PRO A 383 -26.63 -27.47 -19.29
CA PRO A 383 -25.88 -26.42 -18.62
C PRO A 383 -24.60 -26.96 -17.98
N GLU A 384 -23.46 -26.36 -18.32
CA GLU A 384 -22.13 -26.85 -17.97
C GLU A 384 -21.29 -25.79 -17.26
N THR A 385 -20.23 -26.20 -16.54
CA THR A 385 -19.40 -25.28 -15.75
C THR A 385 -17.90 -25.51 -15.86
N PHE A 386 -17.14 -24.42 -15.86
CA PHE A 386 -15.69 -24.41 -15.62
C PHE A 386 -15.33 -23.32 -14.59
N THR A 387 -14.07 -23.25 -14.17
CA THR A 387 -13.59 -22.26 -13.19
C THR A 387 -12.56 -21.31 -13.78
N VAL A 388 -12.52 -20.09 -13.24
CA VAL A 388 -11.45 -19.11 -13.43
C VAL A 388 -10.77 -18.86 -12.10
N ASN A 389 -9.44 -18.74 -12.11
CA ASN A 389 -8.61 -18.76 -10.92
C ASN A 389 -7.60 -17.59 -10.95
N LEU A 390 -7.46 -16.89 -9.83
CA LEU A 390 -6.42 -15.88 -9.61
C LEU A 390 -5.27 -16.45 -8.77
N GLY A 391 -4.04 -16.10 -9.12
CA GLY A 391 -2.83 -16.54 -8.43
C GLY A 391 -1.67 -15.56 -8.58
N ASN A 392 -0.55 -15.87 -7.90
CA ASN A 392 0.73 -15.18 -8.04
C ASN A 392 0.64 -13.63 -8.05
N PRO A 393 -0.02 -12.99 -7.06
CA PRO A 393 -0.12 -11.54 -7.03
C PRO A 393 1.25 -10.89 -6.78
N LEU A 394 1.47 -9.73 -7.41
CA LEU A 394 2.62 -8.86 -7.19
C LEU A 394 2.12 -7.42 -7.01
N GLY A 395 2.63 -6.70 -6.01
CA GLY A 395 2.16 -5.35 -5.66
C GLY A 395 0.76 -5.31 -5.05
N ALA A 396 0.26 -6.46 -4.59
CA ALA A 396 -1.10 -6.70 -4.09
C ALA A 396 -1.15 -8.04 -3.33
N THR A 397 -2.26 -8.30 -2.64
CA THR A 397 -2.66 -9.62 -2.13
C THR A 397 -3.90 -10.13 -2.90
N LEU A 398 -4.27 -11.40 -2.69
CA LEU A 398 -5.54 -11.91 -3.21
C LEU A 398 -6.69 -11.55 -2.24
N GLY A 399 -7.82 -11.10 -2.78
CA GLY A 399 -9.06 -10.85 -2.04
C GLY A 399 -10.00 -12.06 -2.05
N THR A 400 -11.30 -11.84 -2.00
CA THR A 400 -12.32 -12.90 -2.12
C THR A 400 -13.49 -12.39 -2.97
N PRO A 401 -13.87 -13.07 -4.07
CA PRO A 401 -13.43 -14.40 -4.50
C PRO A 401 -12.14 -14.43 -5.37
N THR A 402 -11.29 -15.42 -5.12
CA THR A 402 -10.10 -15.76 -5.95
C THR A 402 -10.39 -16.80 -7.04
N ILE A 403 -11.49 -17.53 -6.90
CA ILE A 403 -12.01 -18.51 -7.84
C ILE A 403 -13.45 -18.09 -8.16
N ALA A 404 -13.81 -18.07 -9.43
CA ALA A 404 -15.20 -17.87 -9.85
C ALA A 404 -15.61 -18.98 -10.83
N THR A 405 -16.89 -19.34 -10.81
CA THR A 405 -17.47 -20.30 -11.75
C THR A 405 -17.99 -19.58 -12.98
N VAL A 406 -17.72 -20.12 -14.17
CA VAL A 406 -18.44 -19.74 -15.39
C VAL A 406 -19.41 -20.86 -15.70
N ALA A 407 -20.70 -20.51 -15.86
CA ALA A 407 -21.74 -21.42 -16.31
C ALA A 407 -22.10 -21.11 -17.77
N ILE A 408 -21.94 -22.11 -18.64
CA ILE A 408 -22.36 -22.08 -20.04
C ILE A 408 -23.79 -22.62 -20.09
N THR A 409 -24.68 -21.88 -20.77
CA THR A 409 -26.04 -22.35 -21.08
C THR A 409 -26.05 -22.82 -22.52
N ASP A 410 -26.06 -24.14 -22.70
CA ASP A 410 -26.32 -24.86 -23.95
C ASP A 410 -27.55 -24.26 -24.68
N ASN A 411 -27.39 -24.05 -25.99
CA ASN A 411 -28.44 -23.49 -26.85
C ASN A 411 -29.12 -24.51 -27.77
N ASP A 412 -28.64 -25.74 -27.76
CA ASP A 412 -29.07 -26.83 -28.62
C ASP A 412 -30.33 -27.54 -28.13
N LEU A 413 -30.96 -28.27 -29.05
CA LEU A 413 -32.17 -29.05 -28.79
C LEU A 413 -31.99 -30.55 -29.08
N SER A 414 -30.91 -30.93 -29.77
CA SER A 414 -30.57 -32.32 -30.11
C SER A 414 -29.19 -32.42 -30.73
N ASN A 415 -28.42 -33.45 -30.38
CA ASN A 415 -27.13 -33.78 -31.00
C ASN A 415 -27.16 -33.72 -32.54
N GLY A 416 -26.40 -32.80 -33.10
CA GLY A 416 -26.20 -32.56 -34.52
C GLY A 416 -24.79 -32.95 -35.02
N PRO A 417 -24.46 -32.55 -36.26
CA PRO A 417 -23.14 -32.77 -36.85
C PRO A 417 -22.19 -31.61 -36.53
N SER A 418 -20.96 -31.92 -36.10
CA SER A 418 -19.93 -30.95 -35.71
C SER A 418 -19.84 -29.73 -36.63
N LEU A 419 -20.03 -28.54 -36.03
CA LEU A 419 -20.10 -27.28 -36.75
C LEU A 419 -18.79 -26.85 -37.43
N ILE A 420 -17.65 -27.49 -37.16
CA ILE A 420 -16.37 -27.19 -37.85
C ILE A 420 -16.44 -27.46 -39.38
N ALA A 421 -17.47 -28.17 -39.85
CA ALA A 421 -17.81 -28.30 -41.27
C ALA A 421 -18.40 -27.01 -41.88
N ALA A 422 -19.01 -26.13 -41.09
CA ALA A 422 -19.51 -24.84 -41.53
C ALA A 422 -18.33 -23.87 -41.81
N PRO A 423 -18.29 -23.20 -42.97
CA PRO A 423 -17.18 -22.30 -43.31
C PRO A 423 -16.93 -21.18 -42.29
N GLY A 424 -17.97 -20.52 -41.77
CA GLY A 424 -17.82 -19.44 -40.79
C GLY A 424 -17.24 -19.90 -39.44
N VAL A 425 -17.61 -21.10 -38.99
CA VAL A 425 -17.09 -21.70 -37.74
C VAL A 425 -15.64 -22.14 -37.93
N PHE A 426 -15.30 -22.75 -39.07
CA PHE A 426 -13.91 -23.07 -39.42
C PHE A 426 -13.02 -21.82 -39.48
N VAL A 427 -13.53 -20.71 -40.02
CA VAL A 427 -12.84 -19.41 -40.03
C VAL A 427 -12.67 -18.89 -38.60
N ARG A 428 -13.73 -18.89 -37.78
CA ARG A 428 -13.67 -18.44 -36.38
C ARG A 428 -12.63 -19.23 -35.58
N ALA A 429 -12.62 -20.56 -35.69
CA ALA A 429 -11.62 -21.41 -35.02
C ALA A 429 -10.18 -20.96 -35.33
N HIS A 430 -9.86 -20.66 -36.59
CA HIS A 430 -8.52 -20.15 -36.95
C HIS A 430 -8.18 -18.79 -36.33
N TYR A 431 -9.17 -17.90 -36.14
CA TYR A 431 -8.98 -16.65 -35.43
C TYR A 431 -8.71 -16.84 -33.94
N LEU A 432 -9.34 -17.84 -33.30
CA LEU A 432 -9.07 -18.23 -31.91
C LEU A 432 -7.68 -18.89 -31.80
N ASP A 433 -7.45 -19.99 -32.51
CA ASP A 433 -6.22 -20.81 -32.48
C ASP A 433 -4.94 -20.00 -32.77
N PHE A 434 -4.93 -19.24 -33.87
CA PHE A 434 -3.72 -18.58 -34.36
C PHE A 434 -3.56 -17.15 -33.83
N ILE A 435 -4.66 -16.44 -33.57
CA ILE A 435 -4.65 -14.99 -33.34
C ILE A 435 -5.22 -14.60 -31.96
N ASN A 436 -5.87 -15.52 -31.24
CA ASN A 436 -6.41 -15.32 -29.89
C ASN A 436 -7.41 -14.15 -29.80
N ARG A 437 -8.24 -13.97 -30.84
CA ARG A 437 -9.30 -12.93 -30.90
C ARG A 437 -10.52 -13.41 -31.68
N GLU A 438 -11.68 -12.80 -31.43
CA GLU A 438 -12.79 -12.89 -32.39
C GLU A 438 -12.41 -12.24 -33.74
N PRO A 439 -12.92 -12.78 -34.87
CA PRO A 439 -12.85 -12.09 -36.14
C PRO A 439 -13.63 -10.78 -36.11
N ASP A 440 -13.08 -9.76 -36.77
CA ASP A 440 -13.87 -8.63 -37.25
C ASP A 440 -14.79 -9.10 -38.39
N GLN A 441 -15.96 -8.46 -38.54
CA GLN A 441 -16.98 -8.91 -39.51
C GLN A 441 -16.42 -8.96 -40.95
N SER A 442 -15.61 -7.97 -41.34
CA SER A 442 -14.94 -7.92 -42.65
C SER A 442 -14.02 -9.11 -42.90
N GLY A 443 -13.21 -9.49 -41.91
CA GLY A 443 -12.32 -10.65 -41.98
C GLY A 443 -13.09 -11.96 -42.00
N LEU A 444 -14.13 -12.10 -41.16
CA LEU A 444 -15.03 -13.26 -41.18
C LEU A 444 -15.66 -13.44 -42.56
N ASP A 445 -16.26 -12.38 -43.11
CA ASP A 445 -16.93 -12.39 -44.41
C ASP A 445 -15.95 -12.75 -45.54
N PHE A 446 -14.76 -12.15 -45.54
CA PHE A 446 -13.71 -12.41 -46.54
C PHE A 446 -13.28 -13.88 -46.54
N TRP A 447 -12.82 -14.41 -45.40
CA TRP A 447 -12.31 -15.77 -45.31
C TRP A 447 -13.42 -16.83 -45.48
N THR A 448 -14.63 -16.55 -45.01
CA THR A 448 -15.81 -17.40 -45.26
C THR A 448 -16.12 -17.46 -46.75
N LYS A 449 -16.06 -16.32 -47.45
CA LYS A 449 -16.32 -16.23 -48.89
C LYS A 449 -15.31 -17.01 -49.73
N GLU A 450 -14.04 -17.04 -49.34
CA GLU A 450 -13.04 -17.85 -50.04
C GLU A 450 -13.44 -19.33 -50.10
N ILE A 451 -14.02 -19.87 -49.01
CA ILE A 451 -14.53 -21.25 -48.97
C ILE A 451 -15.88 -21.37 -49.70
N THR A 452 -16.86 -20.50 -49.41
CA THR A 452 -18.22 -20.63 -49.99
C THR A 452 -18.25 -20.37 -51.50
N SER A 453 -17.23 -19.69 -52.06
CA SER A 453 -17.06 -19.50 -53.50
C SER A 453 -16.99 -20.81 -54.31
N CYS A 454 -16.61 -21.92 -53.66
CA CYS A 454 -16.58 -23.26 -54.27
C CYS A 454 -17.97 -23.90 -54.47
N GLY A 455 -19.03 -23.37 -53.85
CA GLY A 455 -20.35 -24.01 -53.86
C GLY A 455 -20.30 -25.43 -53.29
N SER A 456 -20.69 -26.43 -54.09
CA SER A 456 -20.71 -27.84 -53.71
C SER A 456 -19.42 -28.62 -54.04
N ASP A 457 -18.44 -28.01 -54.72
CA ASP A 457 -17.18 -28.67 -55.09
C ASP A 457 -16.30 -28.95 -53.85
N GLN A 458 -16.27 -30.21 -53.43
CA GLN A 458 -15.52 -30.66 -52.25
C GLN A 458 -14.01 -30.55 -52.42
N ALA A 459 -13.47 -30.72 -53.64
CA ALA A 459 -12.03 -30.61 -53.89
C ALA A 459 -11.61 -29.13 -53.79
N CYS A 460 -12.43 -28.22 -54.33
CA CYS A 460 -12.25 -26.78 -54.14
C CYS A 460 -12.36 -26.40 -52.66
N VAL A 461 -13.39 -26.85 -51.93
CA VAL A 461 -13.57 -26.56 -50.49
C VAL A 461 -12.37 -27.03 -49.66
N GLN A 462 -11.87 -28.25 -49.90
CA GLN A 462 -10.67 -28.75 -49.21
C GLN A 462 -9.43 -27.90 -49.51
N LEU A 463 -9.19 -27.55 -50.77
CA LEU A 463 -8.07 -26.68 -51.15
C LEU A 463 -8.18 -25.28 -50.53
N ARG A 464 -9.39 -24.70 -50.47
CA ARG A 464 -9.63 -23.40 -49.82
C ARG A 464 -9.41 -23.44 -48.32
N ARG A 465 -9.83 -24.52 -47.64
CA ARG A 465 -9.54 -24.74 -46.22
C ARG A 465 -8.03 -24.84 -45.96
N ILE A 466 -7.29 -25.62 -46.76
CA ILE A 466 -5.82 -25.72 -46.68
C ILE A 466 -5.16 -24.35 -46.88
N ASN A 467 -5.59 -23.59 -47.90
CA ASN A 467 -5.03 -22.27 -48.20
C ASN A 467 -5.34 -21.25 -47.09
N LEU A 468 -6.51 -21.32 -46.45
CA LEU A 468 -6.84 -20.50 -45.27
C LEU A 468 -5.93 -20.86 -44.10
N SER A 469 -5.82 -22.14 -43.73
CA SER A 469 -4.94 -22.57 -42.63
C SER A 469 -3.48 -22.15 -42.87
N ALA A 470 -3.00 -22.25 -44.11
CA ALA A 470 -1.69 -21.75 -44.49
C ALA A 470 -1.56 -20.22 -44.36
N ALA A 471 -2.59 -19.45 -44.73
CA ALA A 471 -2.60 -17.99 -44.59
C ALA A 471 -2.56 -17.54 -43.12
N PHE A 472 -3.30 -18.22 -42.23
CA PHE A 472 -3.25 -17.94 -40.79
C PHE A 472 -1.90 -18.33 -40.18
N TYR A 473 -1.34 -19.49 -40.55
CA TYR A 473 0.00 -19.90 -40.12
C TYR A 473 1.10 -18.93 -40.61
N LEU A 474 0.95 -18.35 -41.80
CA LEU A 474 1.89 -17.38 -42.37
C LEU A 474 1.57 -15.91 -42.00
N SER A 475 0.52 -15.66 -41.23
CA SER A 475 0.10 -14.30 -40.82
C SER A 475 1.17 -13.60 -39.99
N ILE A 476 1.22 -12.26 -40.07
CA ILE A 476 2.14 -11.47 -39.25
C ILE A 476 1.84 -11.70 -37.77
N GLU A 477 0.56 -11.78 -37.40
CA GLU A 477 0.08 -12.14 -36.08
C GLU A 477 0.77 -13.40 -35.56
N PHE A 478 0.49 -14.57 -36.16
CA PHE A 478 1.02 -15.84 -35.65
C PHE A 478 2.55 -15.93 -35.75
N GLN A 479 3.14 -15.37 -36.80
CA GLN A 479 4.60 -15.36 -36.99
C GLN A 479 5.33 -14.54 -35.90
N GLN A 480 4.65 -13.54 -35.32
CA GLN A 480 5.19 -12.67 -34.27
C GLN A 480 4.69 -13.01 -32.86
N THR A 481 3.66 -13.87 -32.71
CA THR A 481 3.17 -14.42 -31.44
C THR A 481 3.58 -15.90 -31.29
N GLY A 482 2.74 -16.86 -31.68
CA GLY A 482 2.94 -18.29 -31.44
C GLY A 482 4.23 -18.85 -32.02
N TYR A 483 4.58 -18.49 -33.26
CA TYR A 483 5.84 -18.93 -33.86
C TYR A 483 7.07 -18.21 -33.28
N LEU A 484 6.90 -17.04 -32.64
CA LEU A 484 7.97 -16.43 -31.85
C LEU A 484 8.19 -17.21 -30.54
N VAL A 485 7.12 -17.66 -29.88
CA VAL A 485 7.18 -18.51 -28.68
C VAL A 485 7.86 -19.85 -28.99
N GLU A 486 7.48 -20.56 -30.06
CA GLU A 486 8.14 -21.82 -30.46
C GLU A 486 9.65 -21.64 -30.61
N ARG A 487 10.06 -20.60 -31.35
CA ARG A 487 11.47 -20.30 -31.60
C ARG A 487 12.22 -19.97 -30.31
N ILE A 488 11.64 -19.18 -29.41
CA ILE A 488 12.27 -18.81 -28.14
C ILE A 488 12.43 -20.02 -27.22
N TYR A 489 11.40 -20.86 -27.08
CA TYR A 489 11.53 -22.13 -26.35
C TYR A 489 12.60 -23.01 -26.96
N LYS A 490 12.61 -23.17 -28.28
CA LYS A 490 13.59 -23.98 -29.01
C LYS A 490 15.02 -23.47 -28.91
N THR A 491 15.22 -22.16 -28.87
CA THR A 491 16.55 -21.55 -28.64
C THR A 491 17.00 -21.71 -27.18
N ALA A 492 16.10 -21.60 -26.20
CA ALA A 492 16.44 -21.67 -24.78
C ALA A 492 16.58 -23.10 -24.23
N PHE A 493 15.66 -23.99 -24.61
CA PHE A 493 15.51 -25.33 -24.03
C PHE A 493 15.69 -26.46 -25.05
N GLY A 494 15.95 -26.14 -26.32
CA GLY A 494 16.34 -27.12 -27.32
C GLY A 494 17.75 -27.66 -27.04
N GLU A 495 17.82 -28.72 -26.24
CA GLU A 495 18.84 -29.75 -26.45
C GLU A 495 18.58 -30.46 -27.79
N ALA A 496 19.47 -31.35 -28.25
CA ALA A 496 19.30 -31.82 -29.62
C ALA A 496 20.07 -33.09 -30.10
N SER A 497 19.39 -34.11 -30.67
CA SER A 497 19.96 -35.27 -31.42
C SER A 497 18.97 -35.84 -32.47
N GLY A 498 19.22 -35.72 -33.79
CA GLY A 498 18.32 -36.20 -34.87
C GLY A 498 18.72 -35.88 -36.35
N VAL A 499 18.61 -36.87 -37.25
CA VAL A 499 19.09 -36.85 -38.68
C VAL A 499 18.27 -35.92 -39.59
N SER A 500 18.93 -35.22 -40.51
CA SER A 500 18.30 -34.40 -41.57
C SER A 500 17.69 -35.26 -42.69
N THR A 501 16.68 -34.75 -43.40
CA THR A 501 16.18 -35.31 -44.67
C THR A 501 17.23 -35.32 -45.79
N SER A 502 18.35 -34.59 -45.62
CA SER A 502 19.55 -34.67 -46.45
C SER A 502 20.51 -35.83 -46.08
N GLY A 503 20.12 -36.72 -45.17
CA GLY A 503 20.86 -37.94 -44.85
C GLY A 503 22.04 -37.77 -43.87
N SER A 504 22.31 -36.56 -43.38
CA SER A 504 23.37 -36.29 -42.39
C SER A 504 22.83 -36.31 -40.96
N THR A 505 23.52 -37.03 -40.07
CA THR A 505 23.17 -37.19 -38.65
C THR A 505 23.37 -35.88 -37.89
N HIS A 506 22.31 -35.06 -37.84
CA HIS A 506 22.28 -33.84 -37.05
C HIS A 506 21.62 -34.07 -35.68
N VAL A 507 21.13 -32.97 -35.13
CA VAL A 507 21.16 -32.63 -33.73
C VAL A 507 19.86 -31.83 -33.51
N LEU A 508 18.75 -32.50 -33.10
CA LEU A 508 17.42 -31.90 -32.81
C LEU A 508 16.60 -32.62 -31.71
N ILE A 509 16.19 -31.92 -30.64
CA ILE A 509 15.20 -32.29 -29.61
C ILE A 509 14.40 -31.00 -29.40
N VAL A 510 13.29 -30.86 -30.13
CA VAL A 510 12.43 -29.70 -29.93
C VAL A 510 11.88 -29.79 -28.51
N PRO A 511 12.04 -28.77 -27.65
CA PRO A 511 11.55 -28.84 -26.28
C PRO A 511 10.03 -28.98 -26.31
N PHE A 512 9.50 -29.85 -25.46
CA PHE A 512 8.06 -30.03 -25.32
C PHE A 512 7.47 -28.79 -24.63
N VAL A 513 7.12 -27.78 -25.43
CA VAL A 513 6.32 -26.64 -24.96
C VAL A 513 4.95 -27.21 -24.61
N ARG A 514 4.58 -27.23 -23.33
CA ARG A 514 3.25 -27.68 -22.93
C ARG A 514 2.23 -26.70 -23.49
N LEU A 515 1.05 -27.19 -23.87
CA LEU A 515 0.00 -26.33 -24.45
C LEU A 515 -0.29 -25.11 -23.57
N ASN A 516 -0.39 -25.28 -22.25
CA ASN A 516 -0.65 -24.18 -21.32
C ASN A 516 0.49 -23.14 -21.28
N ASP A 517 1.75 -23.58 -21.40
CA ASP A 517 2.91 -22.69 -21.46
C ASP A 517 2.89 -21.89 -22.78
N PHE A 518 2.62 -22.58 -23.90
CA PHE A 518 2.48 -21.98 -25.22
C PHE A 518 1.33 -20.95 -25.26
N LEU A 519 0.17 -21.31 -24.70
CA LEU A 519 -1.02 -20.47 -24.66
C LEU A 519 -0.80 -19.22 -23.80
N LEU A 520 -0.24 -19.36 -22.58
CA LEU A 520 0.11 -18.21 -21.73
C LEU A 520 1.00 -17.20 -22.49
N ASP A 521 2.03 -17.70 -23.16
CA ASP A 521 3.04 -16.83 -23.79
C ASP A 521 2.53 -16.21 -25.10
N THR A 522 1.82 -16.98 -25.94
CA THR A 522 1.22 -16.42 -27.17
C THR A 522 0.11 -15.43 -26.85
N GLN A 523 -0.71 -15.69 -25.82
CA GLN A 523 -1.77 -14.79 -25.35
C GLN A 523 -1.19 -13.53 -24.70
N GLN A 524 -0.05 -13.63 -23.99
CA GLN A 524 0.68 -12.46 -23.47
C GLN A 524 1.24 -11.58 -24.59
N ILE A 525 1.82 -12.16 -25.65
CA ILE A 525 2.36 -11.37 -26.77
C ILE A 525 1.23 -10.75 -27.61
N GLY A 526 0.18 -11.51 -27.90
CA GLY A 526 -0.97 -11.08 -28.72
C GLY A 526 -1.96 -10.14 -28.03
N ALA A 527 -1.83 -9.91 -26.72
CA ALA A 527 -2.78 -9.11 -25.94
C ALA A 527 -2.97 -7.69 -26.51
N GLY A 528 -4.20 -7.42 -27.00
CA GLY A 528 -4.59 -6.11 -27.55
C GLY A 528 -4.01 -5.79 -28.95
N ILE A 529 -3.42 -6.77 -29.65
CA ILE A 529 -2.79 -6.56 -30.96
C ILE A 529 -3.78 -6.86 -32.08
N ILE A 530 -4.02 -5.87 -32.95
CA ILE A 530 -4.75 -6.01 -34.21
C ILE A 530 -3.91 -5.33 -35.29
N ILE A 531 -3.40 -6.10 -36.26
CA ILE A 531 -2.52 -5.59 -37.31
C ILE A 531 -3.25 -4.53 -38.16
N GLY A 532 -2.55 -3.44 -38.45
CA GLY A 532 -3.10 -2.31 -39.20
C GLY A 532 -3.84 -1.26 -38.35
N GLN A 533 -4.13 -1.52 -37.07
CA GLN A 533 -4.63 -0.47 -36.16
C GLN A 533 -3.50 0.46 -35.71
N THR A 534 -3.74 1.77 -35.63
CA THR A 534 -2.71 2.76 -35.29
C THR A 534 -1.95 2.41 -34.00
N GLY A 535 -0.64 2.20 -34.12
CA GLY A 535 0.25 1.89 -32.98
C GLY A 535 0.45 0.41 -32.69
N TRP A 536 -0.14 -0.51 -33.46
CA TRP A 536 -0.01 -1.96 -33.26
C TRP A 536 1.44 -2.44 -33.20
N GLU A 537 2.34 -1.85 -34.00
CA GLU A 537 3.77 -2.21 -34.04
C GLU A 537 4.44 -1.95 -32.69
N THR A 538 4.13 -0.80 -32.08
CA THR A 538 4.73 -0.37 -30.81
C THR A 538 4.16 -1.19 -29.65
N ALA A 539 2.86 -1.47 -29.66
CA ALA A 539 2.23 -2.35 -28.69
C ALA A 539 2.80 -3.78 -28.75
N LEU A 540 2.94 -4.33 -29.96
CA LEU A 540 3.50 -5.67 -30.18
C LEU A 540 4.97 -5.78 -29.71
N GLU A 541 5.81 -4.80 -30.04
CA GLU A 541 7.21 -4.80 -29.57
C GLU A 541 7.31 -4.63 -28.05
N ASN A 542 6.43 -3.85 -27.43
CA ASN A 542 6.35 -3.75 -25.97
C ASN A 542 5.93 -5.08 -25.33
N ASN A 543 4.93 -5.77 -25.90
CA ASN A 543 4.49 -7.08 -25.42
C ASN A 543 5.61 -8.14 -25.55
N LYS A 544 6.33 -8.17 -26.68
CA LYS A 544 7.50 -9.05 -26.87
C LYS A 544 8.63 -8.78 -25.87
N ARG A 545 8.90 -7.50 -25.56
CA ARG A 545 9.90 -7.12 -24.55
C ARG A 545 9.46 -7.56 -23.15
N ALA A 546 8.21 -7.33 -22.77
CA ALA A 546 7.67 -7.78 -21.49
C ALA A 546 7.76 -9.33 -21.37
N PHE A 547 7.32 -10.04 -22.41
CA PHE A 547 7.44 -11.50 -22.47
C PHE A 547 8.88 -11.99 -22.36
N THR A 548 9.81 -11.46 -23.14
CA THR A 548 11.22 -11.93 -23.11
C THR A 548 11.92 -11.61 -21.79
N LEU A 549 11.59 -10.47 -21.15
CA LEU A 549 12.04 -10.15 -19.79
C LEU A 549 11.45 -11.13 -18.76
N ASP A 550 10.15 -11.39 -18.77
CA ASP A 550 9.51 -12.36 -17.86
C ASP A 550 10.08 -13.78 -18.07
N PHE A 551 10.32 -14.18 -19.33
CA PHE A 551 10.80 -15.51 -19.72
C PHE A 551 12.19 -15.83 -19.15
N VAL A 552 13.15 -14.90 -19.24
CA VAL A 552 14.51 -15.13 -18.71
C VAL A 552 14.59 -15.11 -17.18
N GLN A 553 13.55 -14.61 -16.50
CA GLN A 553 13.44 -14.68 -15.04
C GLN A 553 12.77 -15.97 -14.54
N ARG A 554 12.33 -16.87 -15.44
CA ARG A 554 11.71 -18.14 -15.03
C ARG A 554 12.74 -19.06 -14.37
N PRO A 555 12.38 -19.78 -13.29
CA PRO A 555 13.29 -20.72 -12.62
C PRO A 555 13.90 -21.77 -13.56
N SER A 556 13.14 -22.25 -14.55
CA SER A 556 13.64 -23.17 -15.58
C SER A 556 14.75 -22.55 -16.43
N PHE A 557 14.62 -21.28 -16.83
CA PHE A 557 15.63 -20.57 -17.61
C PHE A 557 16.86 -20.28 -16.74
N GLN A 558 16.68 -19.72 -15.54
CA GLN A 558 17.78 -19.41 -14.61
C GLN A 558 18.56 -20.66 -14.16
N THR A 559 17.88 -21.80 -14.00
CA THR A 559 18.53 -23.10 -13.68
C THR A 559 19.40 -23.59 -14.83
N ARG A 560 18.97 -23.34 -16.09
CA ARG A 560 19.72 -23.73 -17.29
C ARG A 560 20.86 -22.76 -17.62
N PHE A 561 20.67 -21.48 -17.34
CA PHE A 561 21.60 -20.39 -17.64
C PHE A 561 21.85 -19.53 -16.39
N PRO A 562 22.59 -20.06 -15.39
CA PRO A 562 22.89 -19.31 -14.17
C PRO A 562 23.72 -18.05 -14.45
N THR A 563 23.46 -16.99 -13.69
CA THR A 563 24.11 -15.67 -13.85
C THR A 563 25.49 -15.57 -13.20
N SER A 564 25.91 -16.61 -12.48
CA SER A 564 27.26 -16.78 -11.91
C SER A 564 27.97 -17.95 -12.59
N ILE A 565 29.22 -17.73 -13.00
CA ILE A 565 30.14 -18.74 -13.56
C ILE A 565 30.69 -19.62 -12.43
#